data_AF-A0A060NYM2-F1
#
_entry.id   AF-A0A060NYM2-F1
#
_cell.length_a   1.000
_cell.length_b   1.000
_cell.length_c   1.000
_cell.angle_alpha   90.00
_cell.angle_beta   90.00
_cell.angle_gamma   90.00
#
_symmetry.space_group_name_H-M   'P 1'
#
loop_
_entity.id
_entity.type
_entity.pdbx_description
1 polymer ?
#
loop_
_entity_poly.entity_id
_entity_poly.type
_entity_poly.pdbx_seq_one_letter_code
_entity_poly.pdbx_strand_id
1 'polypeptide(L)'
;MWIDSHCHLDAPDWTDEQRLALRQQARVAGVEVCVYPAVERANWARVRELAHTTGDAYALGIHPLYVMQADDADLEALALELQRCHADPQLVAVGEIGLDFFVPALCAPAARQRQWHFYTAQLELAQRFGLPVILHVRRSADELLRGLRQRDRGGPGAATAGPATRSATRLATSPVSARGGIAHAFSGSLQQAQAFIELGFALGFGGACTFEAARRLRRLASALPAEALVLETDAPDMPPQWLYTPAAARASGASQAPNTPTELPRIGATLAALRGLDCAALAAQTSASVRRVLPRLAVLRPNSGPAALASAPTPTPTPAMGQLPQSSTSAAPGVAP
;
A
#
# COMPACT_ATOMS: atom_id res chain seq x y z
N MET A 1 -3.04 15.28 11.20
CA MET A 1 -2.72 13.84 11.24
C MET A 1 -2.59 13.37 9.80
N TRP A 2 -1.58 12.57 9.51
CA TRP A 2 -1.30 12.07 8.17
C TRP A 2 -1.67 10.60 8.06
N ILE A 3 -2.09 10.16 6.87
CA ILE A 3 -2.18 8.75 6.52
C ILE A 3 -1.15 8.49 5.44
N ASP A 4 -0.27 7.53 5.67
CA ASP A 4 0.63 6.99 4.66
C ASP A 4 -0.14 5.96 3.83
N SER A 5 -0.56 6.32 2.62
CA SER A 5 -1.44 5.43 1.83
C SER A 5 -0.73 4.24 1.20
N HIS A 6 0.60 4.19 1.24
CA HIS A 6 1.38 3.10 0.65
C HIS A 6 2.76 3.03 1.30
N CYS A 7 3.03 1.95 2.03
CA CYS A 7 4.30 1.72 2.72
C CYS A 7 4.62 0.22 2.77
N HIS A 8 5.86 -0.16 2.45
CA HIS A 8 6.38 -1.52 2.53
C HIS A 8 7.25 -1.71 3.77
N LEU A 9 6.69 -1.44 4.95
CA LEU A 9 7.40 -1.70 6.19
C LEU A 9 7.60 -3.21 6.43
N ASP A 10 6.87 -4.06 5.71
CA ASP A 10 7.07 -5.52 5.65
C ASP A 10 8.30 -5.94 4.83
N ALA A 11 8.96 -5.00 4.14
CA ALA A 11 10.13 -5.26 3.30
C ALA A 11 11.24 -5.98 4.10
N PRO A 12 11.99 -6.89 3.45
CA PRO A 12 13.01 -7.70 4.12
C PRO A 12 14.20 -6.88 4.65
N ASP A 13 14.33 -5.62 4.22
CA ASP A 13 15.36 -4.67 4.66
C ASP A 13 15.33 -4.35 6.15
N TRP A 14 14.22 -4.67 6.84
CA TRP A 14 14.00 -4.32 8.23
C TRP A 14 13.84 -5.57 9.10
N THR A 15 14.44 -5.56 10.29
CA THR A 15 14.11 -6.52 11.36
C THR A 15 12.76 -6.16 12.00
N ASP A 16 12.12 -7.10 12.69
CA ASP A 16 10.84 -6.83 13.36
C ASP A 16 10.95 -5.68 14.40
N GLU A 17 12.07 -5.62 15.13
CA GLU A 17 12.34 -4.52 16.06
C GLU A 17 12.44 -3.17 15.33
N GLN A 18 13.16 -3.13 14.20
CA GLN A 18 13.27 -1.91 13.40
C GLN A 18 11.90 -1.46 12.90
N ARG A 19 11.11 -2.37 12.32
CA ARG A 19 9.74 -2.07 11.81
C ARG A 19 8.89 -1.42 12.89
N LEU A 20 8.83 -2.01 14.08
CA LEU A 20 8.03 -1.46 15.18
C LEU A 20 8.56 -0.10 15.67
N ALA A 21 9.88 0.05 15.76
CA ALA A 21 10.50 1.32 16.17
C ALA A 21 10.19 2.45 15.18
N LEU A 22 10.32 2.22 13.88
CA LEU A 22 10.03 3.23 12.85
C LEU A 22 8.56 3.57 12.82
N ARG A 23 7.70 2.56 12.98
CA ARG A 23 6.28 2.82 13.01
C ARG A 23 5.90 3.71 14.19
N GLN A 24 6.49 3.46 15.37
CA GLN A 24 6.34 4.32 16.54
C GLN A 24 6.88 5.74 16.30
N GLN A 25 8.04 5.88 15.66
CA GLN A 25 8.60 7.18 15.29
C GLN A 25 7.67 7.94 14.32
N ALA A 26 7.09 7.24 13.35
CA ALA A 26 6.12 7.82 12.42
C ALA A 26 4.85 8.29 13.15
N ARG A 27 4.36 7.54 14.15
CA ARG A 27 3.24 7.99 15.02
C ARG A 27 3.57 9.30 15.72
N VAL A 28 4.76 9.39 16.33
CA VAL A 28 5.23 10.61 17.01
C VAL A 28 5.34 11.78 16.05
N ALA A 29 5.75 11.53 14.79
CA ALA A 29 5.78 12.54 13.72
C ALA A 29 4.38 12.91 13.17
N GLY A 30 3.31 12.30 13.66
CA GLY A 30 1.92 12.60 13.30
C GLY A 30 1.35 11.75 12.16
N VAL A 31 2.02 10.66 11.78
CA VAL A 31 1.50 9.65 10.85
C VAL A 31 0.63 8.65 11.62
N GLU A 32 -0.67 8.84 11.51
CA GLU A 32 -1.68 8.13 12.30
C GLU A 32 -1.85 6.68 11.83
N VAL A 33 -1.91 6.48 10.51
CA VAL A 33 -2.13 5.17 9.88
C VAL A 33 -1.19 5.00 8.71
N CYS A 34 -0.65 3.80 8.55
CA CYS A 34 -0.01 3.32 7.33
C CYS A 34 -0.90 2.27 6.66
N VAL A 35 -0.86 2.18 5.33
CA VAL A 35 -1.44 1.08 4.56
C VAL A 35 -0.30 0.23 4.01
N TYR A 36 -0.31 -1.06 4.34
CA TYR A 36 0.69 -2.03 3.91
C TYR A 36 0.14 -2.90 2.78
N PRO A 37 0.57 -2.70 1.52
CA PRO A 37 0.13 -3.53 0.42
C PRO A 37 1.05 -4.74 0.28
N ALA A 38 0.46 -5.93 0.27
CA ALA A 38 1.22 -7.13 -0.03
C ALA A 38 1.56 -7.22 -1.53
N VAL A 39 2.64 -7.91 -1.86
CA VAL A 39 3.18 -7.97 -3.25
C VAL A 39 3.18 -9.38 -3.82
N GLU A 40 3.11 -10.41 -2.99
CA GLU A 40 3.06 -11.81 -3.40
C GLU A 40 2.45 -12.69 -2.31
N ARG A 41 2.12 -13.94 -2.64
CA ARG A 41 1.54 -14.88 -1.67
C ARG A 41 2.40 -15.06 -0.42
N ALA A 42 3.72 -15.05 -0.57
CA ALA A 42 4.65 -15.27 0.53
C ALA A 42 4.63 -14.16 1.60
N ASN A 43 4.13 -12.96 1.31
CA ASN A 43 4.11 -11.85 2.27
C ASN A 43 2.72 -11.50 2.84
N TRP A 44 1.63 -12.14 2.40
CA TRP A 44 0.27 -11.86 2.91
C TRP A 44 0.15 -11.98 4.44
N ALA A 45 0.66 -13.07 5.01
CA ALA A 45 0.60 -13.30 6.46
C ALA A 45 1.36 -12.22 7.24
N ARG A 46 2.57 -11.85 6.77
CA ARG A 46 3.42 -10.85 7.40
C ARG A 46 2.78 -9.46 7.38
N VAL A 47 2.27 -9.05 6.22
CA VAL A 47 1.61 -7.75 6.05
C VAL A 47 0.38 -7.63 6.95
N ARG A 48 -0.43 -8.70 7.03
CA ARG A 48 -1.59 -8.75 7.91
C ARG A 48 -1.20 -8.72 9.39
N GLU A 49 -0.22 -9.51 9.80
CA GLU A 49 0.26 -9.53 11.20
C GLU A 49 0.84 -8.19 11.62
N LEU A 50 1.62 -7.56 10.73
CA LEU A 50 2.18 -6.23 10.96
C LEU A 50 1.08 -5.21 11.15
N ALA A 51 0.09 -5.15 10.25
CA ALA A 51 -1.06 -4.24 10.37
C ALA A 51 -1.81 -4.41 11.70
N HIS A 52 -2.05 -5.65 12.13
CA HIS A 52 -2.71 -5.90 13.42
C HIS A 52 -1.87 -5.46 14.60
N THR A 53 -0.57 -5.77 14.58
CA THR A 53 0.37 -5.45 15.65
C THR A 53 0.52 -3.94 15.81
N THR A 54 0.60 -3.22 14.70
CA THR A 54 0.82 -1.78 14.70
C THR A 54 -0.48 -0.98 14.68
N GLY A 55 -1.65 -1.60 14.57
CA GLY A 55 -2.95 -0.92 14.49
C GLY A 55 -3.12 -0.12 13.19
N ASP A 56 -2.60 -0.65 12.09
CA ASP A 56 -2.61 -0.08 10.74
C ASP A 56 -3.55 -0.88 9.82
N ALA A 57 -3.47 -0.65 8.51
CA ALA A 57 -4.29 -1.32 7.51
C ALA A 57 -3.44 -2.07 6.50
N TYR A 58 -4.05 -3.03 5.81
CA TYR A 58 -3.39 -3.81 4.79
C TYR A 58 -4.24 -4.04 3.54
N ALA A 59 -3.56 -4.35 2.44
CA ALA A 59 -4.15 -4.83 1.20
C ALA A 59 -3.49 -6.15 0.80
N LEU A 60 -4.25 -7.01 0.12
CA LEU A 60 -3.76 -8.30 -0.38
C LEU A 60 -3.81 -8.34 -1.90
N GLY A 61 -2.73 -8.75 -2.54
CA GLY A 61 -2.61 -8.82 -3.98
C GLY A 61 -1.30 -9.50 -4.42
N ILE A 62 -1.12 -9.54 -5.73
CA ILE A 62 0.06 -10.04 -6.44
C ILE A 62 0.49 -8.94 -7.40
N HIS A 63 1.65 -8.38 -7.11
CA HIS A 63 2.25 -7.24 -7.77
C HIS A 63 2.87 -7.64 -9.13
N PRO A 64 2.87 -6.77 -10.17
CA PRO A 64 3.43 -7.07 -11.49
C PRO A 64 4.88 -7.58 -11.50
N LEU A 65 5.71 -7.24 -10.51
CA LEU A 65 7.07 -7.78 -10.40
C LEU A 65 7.11 -9.28 -10.05
N TYR A 66 6.06 -9.80 -9.43
CA TYR A 66 5.98 -11.16 -8.89
C TYR A 66 5.10 -12.10 -9.73
N VAL A 67 4.40 -11.58 -10.74
CA VAL A 67 3.49 -12.41 -11.56
C VAL A 67 4.25 -13.49 -12.34
N MET A 68 5.55 -13.31 -12.61
CA MET A 68 6.34 -14.30 -13.33
C MET A 68 6.64 -15.54 -12.48
N GLN A 69 6.61 -15.40 -11.16
CA GLN A 69 6.84 -16.47 -10.18
C GLN A 69 5.52 -17.07 -9.66
N ALA A 70 4.42 -16.31 -9.71
CA ALA A 70 3.09 -16.76 -9.31
C ALA A 70 2.42 -17.61 -10.40
N ASP A 71 1.42 -18.43 -10.04
CA ASP A 71 0.56 -19.16 -10.99
C ASP A 71 -0.95 -18.97 -10.68
N ASP A 72 -1.82 -19.69 -11.40
CA ASP A 72 -3.28 -19.59 -11.21
C ASP A 72 -3.73 -20.11 -9.83
N ALA A 73 -3.00 -21.04 -9.21
CA ALA A 73 -3.29 -21.50 -7.86
C ALA A 73 -3.03 -20.39 -6.82
N ASP A 74 -2.17 -19.41 -7.13
CA ASP A 74 -2.00 -18.22 -6.29
C ASP A 74 -3.19 -17.27 -6.39
N LEU A 75 -3.86 -17.17 -7.56
CA LEU A 75 -5.11 -16.41 -7.68
C LEU A 75 -6.25 -17.08 -6.91
N GLU A 76 -6.32 -18.42 -6.94
CA GLU A 76 -7.26 -19.18 -6.12
C GLU A 76 -6.97 -19.00 -4.62
N ALA A 77 -5.71 -19.06 -4.21
CA ALA A 77 -5.29 -18.81 -2.84
C ALA A 77 -5.64 -17.37 -2.40
N LEU A 78 -5.47 -16.37 -3.26
CA LEU A 78 -5.86 -15.00 -2.98
C LEU A 78 -7.37 -14.90 -2.76
N ALA A 79 -8.19 -15.57 -3.57
CA ALA A 79 -9.64 -15.59 -3.40
C ALA A 79 -10.06 -16.20 -2.06
N LEU A 80 -9.42 -17.29 -1.64
CA LEU A 80 -9.65 -17.93 -0.34
C LEU A 80 -9.24 -17.02 0.82
N GLU A 81 -8.10 -16.36 0.71
CA GLU A 81 -7.58 -15.46 1.74
C GLU A 81 -8.45 -14.19 1.89
N LEU A 82 -8.90 -13.60 0.77
CA LEU A 82 -9.85 -12.49 0.77
C LEU A 82 -11.18 -12.88 1.41
N GLN A 83 -11.68 -14.10 1.15
CA GLN A 83 -12.89 -14.62 1.81
C GLN A 83 -12.69 -14.79 3.32
N ARG A 84 -11.54 -15.33 3.73
CA ARG A 84 -11.19 -15.56 5.15
C ARG A 84 -11.09 -14.24 5.92
N CYS A 85 -10.48 -13.23 5.32
CA CYS A 85 -10.23 -11.93 5.93
C CYS A 85 -11.31 -10.90 5.59
N HIS A 86 -12.41 -11.28 4.91
CA HIS A 86 -13.38 -10.30 4.40
C HIS A 86 -13.99 -9.42 5.49
N ALA A 87 -14.27 -10.00 6.66
CA ALA A 87 -14.84 -9.32 7.82
C ALA A 87 -13.79 -8.52 8.63
N ASP A 88 -12.51 -8.64 8.32
CA ASP A 88 -11.44 -7.91 8.98
C ASP A 88 -11.49 -6.42 8.58
N PRO A 89 -11.68 -5.49 9.53
CA PRO A 89 -11.74 -4.07 9.23
C PRO A 89 -10.38 -3.51 8.73
N GLN A 90 -9.27 -4.21 8.98
CA GLN A 90 -7.94 -3.79 8.53
C GLN A 90 -7.63 -4.20 7.09
N LEU A 91 -8.37 -5.15 6.49
CA LEU A 91 -8.30 -5.42 5.05
C LEU A 91 -9.03 -4.33 4.29
N VAL A 92 -8.30 -3.40 3.66
CA VAL A 92 -8.88 -2.19 3.05
C VAL A 92 -9.00 -2.21 1.53
N ALA A 93 -8.23 -3.07 0.85
CA ALA A 93 -8.21 -3.15 -0.61
C ALA A 93 -7.67 -4.50 -1.12
N VAL A 94 -7.88 -4.75 -2.41
CA VAL A 94 -7.04 -5.69 -3.18
C VAL A 94 -5.86 -4.91 -3.76
N GLY A 95 -4.64 -5.29 -3.42
CA GLY A 95 -3.45 -4.51 -3.74
C GLY A 95 -2.20 -5.04 -3.05
N GLU A 96 -1.01 -4.82 -3.60
CA GLU A 96 -0.75 -4.03 -4.81
C GLU A 96 -0.93 -4.88 -6.08
N ILE A 97 -1.68 -4.36 -7.06
CA ILE A 97 -1.91 -5.02 -8.36
C ILE A 97 -1.66 -4.03 -9.49
N GLY A 98 -1.36 -4.49 -10.70
CA GLY A 98 -1.24 -3.56 -11.83
C GLY A 98 -0.28 -4.03 -12.89
N LEU A 99 0.39 -3.06 -13.54
CA LEU A 99 1.24 -3.29 -14.71
C LEU A 99 2.52 -2.44 -14.61
N ASP A 100 3.69 -3.03 -14.85
CA ASP A 100 4.99 -2.37 -14.99
C ASP A 100 5.54 -2.57 -16.42
N PHE A 101 5.57 -1.48 -17.20
CA PHE A 101 6.16 -1.42 -18.55
C PHE A 101 7.48 -0.62 -18.57
N PHE A 102 8.16 -0.57 -17.44
CA PHE A 102 9.49 0.01 -17.31
C PHE A 102 10.56 -1.07 -17.16
N VAL A 103 10.34 -2.07 -16.29
CA VAL A 103 11.33 -3.12 -16.05
C VAL A 103 11.52 -3.95 -17.33
N PRO A 104 12.76 -4.06 -17.88
CA PRO A 104 12.98 -4.72 -19.15
C PRO A 104 12.47 -6.16 -19.21
N ALA A 105 12.67 -6.93 -18.13
CA ALA A 105 12.22 -8.32 -18.02
C ALA A 105 10.69 -8.48 -18.14
N LEU A 106 9.93 -7.43 -17.80
CA LEU A 106 8.47 -7.43 -17.84
C LEU A 106 7.89 -6.88 -19.14
N CYS A 107 8.73 -6.32 -20.03
CA CYS A 107 8.27 -5.68 -21.26
C CYS A 107 8.06 -6.65 -22.43
N ALA A 108 8.55 -7.89 -22.34
CA ALA A 108 8.34 -8.89 -23.38
C ALA A 108 6.84 -9.23 -23.56
N PRO A 109 6.36 -9.55 -24.78
CA PRO A 109 4.94 -9.79 -25.04
C PRO A 109 4.30 -10.83 -24.10
N ALA A 110 4.96 -11.96 -23.85
CA ALA A 110 4.48 -12.99 -22.94
C ALA A 110 4.39 -12.49 -21.48
N ALA A 111 5.38 -11.70 -21.03
CA ALA A 111 5.36 -11.11 -19.70
C ALA A 111 4.22 -10.09 -19.55
N ARG A 112 3.97 -9.25 -20.57
CA ARG A 112 2.82 -8.33 -20.57
C ARG A 112 1.48 -9.05 -20.57
N GLN A 113 1.36 -10.15 -21.32
CA GLN A 113 0.16 -10.99 -21.29
C GLN A 113 -0.07 -11.59 -19.91
N ARG A 114 1.00 -12.05 -19.25
CA ARG A 114 0.92 -12.57 -17.88
C ARG A 114 0.51 -11.48 -16.88
N GLN A 115 1.12 -10.31 -16.95
CA GLN A 115 0.70 -9.16 -16.13
C GLN A 115 -0.77 -8.81 -16.35
N TRP A 116 -1.24 -8.80 -17.60
CA TRP A 116 -2.65 -8.54 -17.93
C TRP A 116 -3.60 -9.57 -17.32
N HIS A 117 -3.27 -10.86 -17.40
CA HIS A 117 -4.03 -11.94 -16.80
C HIS A 117 -4.19 -11.75 -15.29
N PHE A 118 -3.08 -11.60 -14.56
CA PHE A 118 -3.10 -11.40 -13.10
C PHE A 118 -3.79 -10.09 -12.71
N TYR A 119 -3.56 -9.00 -13.43
CA TYR A 119 -4.21 -7.73 -13.18
C TYR A 119 -5.74 -7.85 -13.31
N THR A 120 -6.23 -8.41 -14.42
CA THR A 120 -7.66 -8.50 -14.68
C THR A 120 -8.38 -9.51 -13.81
N ALA A 121 -7.74 -10.62 -13.42
CA ALA A 121 -8.28 -11.58 -12.46
C ALA A 121 -8.41 -10.95 -11.05
N GLN A 122 -7.41 -10.19 -10.61
CA GLN A 122 -7.47 -9.52 -9.30
C GLN A 122 -8.50 -8.37 -9.26
N LEU A 123 -8.76 -7.70 -10.39
CA LEU A 123 -9.90 -6.79 -10.50
C LEU A 123 -11.25 -7.51 -10.31
N GLU A 124 -11.39 -8.75 -10.78
CA GLU A 124 -12.60 -9.56 -10.55
C GLU A 124 -12.76 -9.90 -9.08
N LEU A 125 -11.66 -10.25 -8.40
CA LEU A 125 -11.68 -10.51 -6.97
C LEU A 125 -12.08 -9.25 -6.19
N ALA A 126 -11.49 -8.09 -6.49
CA ALA A 126 -11.89 -6.82 -5.89
C ALA A 126 -13.40 -6.55 -6.06
N GLN A 127 -13.94 -6.73 -7.26
CA GLN A 127 -15.36 -6.58 -7.53
C GLN A 127 -16.21 -7.59 -6.74
N ARG A 128 -15.83 -8.88 -6.76
CA ARG A 128 -16.53 -9.96 -6.06
C ARG A 128 -16.63 -9.71 -4.55
N PHE A 129 -15.55 -9.20 -3.94
CA PHE A 129 -15.50 -8.93 -2.51
C PHE A 129 -15.92 -7.50 -2.14
N GLY A 130 -16.26 -6.65 -3.11
CA GLY A 130 -16.67 -5.26 -2.88
C GLY A 130 -15.57 -4.39 -2.29
N LEU A 131 -14.30 -4.68 -2.63
CA LEU A 131 -13.13 -3.96 -2.15
C LEU A 131 -12.61 -2.95 -3.20
N PRO A 132 -12.09 -1.78 -2.78
CA PRO A 132 -11.27 -0.93 -3.64
C PRO A 132 -9.97 -1.62 -4.07
N VAL A 133 -9.22 -0.98 -4.98
CA VAL A 133 -7.90 -1.47 -5.41
C VAL A 133 -6.77 -0.48 -5.15
N ILE A 134 -5.57 -0.99 -4.89
CA ILE A 134 -4.33 -0.20 -4.90
C ILE A 134 -3.54 -0.62 -6.14
N LEU A 135 -3.34 0.34 -7.05
CA LEU A 135 -2.77 0.11 -8.38
C LEU A 135 -1.30 0.53 -8.46
N HIS A 136 -0.47 -0.40 -8.93
CA HIS A 136 0.84 -0.13 -9.49
C HIS A 136 0.71 0.46 -10.89
N VAL A 137 1.21 1.69 -11.10
CA VAL A 137 1.14 2.38 -12.39
C VAL A 137 2.52 2.83 -12.86
N ARG A 138 3.18 2.00 -13.67
CA ARG A 138 4.50 2.35 -14.21
C ARG A 138 4.59 2.19 -15.72
N ARG A 139 4.55 3.34 -16.41
CA ARG A 139 4.50 3.45 -17.88
C ARG A 139 3.34 2.65 -18.52
N SER A 140 2.27 2.43 -17.77
CA SER A 140 1.18 1.52 -18.12
C SER A 140 -0.23 2.11 -17.92
N ALA A 141 -0.32 3.41 -17.65
CA ALA A 141 -1.58 4.09 -17.27
C ALA A 141 -2.74 3.82 -18.25
N ASP A 142 -2.50 3.92 -19.56
CA ASP A 142 -3.56 3.73 -20.56
C ASP A 142 -4.08 2.27 -20.58
N GLU A 143 -3.20 1.32 -20.34
CA GLU A 143 -3.52 -0.11 -20.32
C GLU A 143 -4.28 -0.49 -19.04
N LEU A 144 -3.91 0.08 -17.89
CA LEU A 144 -4.71 -0.05 -16.67
C LEU A 144 -6.10 0.55 -16.84
N LEU A 145 -6.19 1.77 -17.39
CA LEU A 145 -7.47 2.41 -17.67
C LEU A 145 -8.33 1.57 -18.63
N ARG A 146 -7.72 0.84 -19.58
CA ARG A 146 -8.42 -0.12 -20.44
C ARG A 146 -9.07 -1.24 -19.62
N GLY A 147 -8.32 -1.86 -18.69
CA GLY A 147 -8.85 -2.91 -17.82
C GLY A 147 -9.96 -2.43 -16.89
N LEU A 148 -9.78 -1.28 -16.24
CA LEU A 148 -10.79 -0.68 -15.36
C LEU A 148 -12.10 -0.40 -16.11
N ARG A 149 -12.05 0.21 -17.30
CA ARG A 149 -13.25 0.53 -18.10
C ARG A 149 -13.98 -0.70 -18.62
N GLN A 150 -13.27 -1.80 -18.89
CA GLN A 150 -13.89 -3.06 -19.31
C GLN A 150 -14.76 -3.64 -18.19
N ARG A 151 -14.34 -3.51 -16.93
CA ARG A 151 -15.11 -3.93 -15.76
C ARG A 151 -16.28 -3.01 -15.47
N ASP A 152 -16.08 -1.70 -15.66
CA ASP A 152 -17.10 -0.69 -15.39
C ASP A 152 -18.37 -0.86 -16.23
N ARG A 153 -18.21 -1.40 -17.45
CA ARG A 153 -19.31 -1.73 -18.37
C ARG A 153 -19.99 -3.08 -18.09
N GLY A 154 -19.43 -3.90 -17.20
CA GLY A 154 -19.87 -5.27 -16.90
C GLY A 154 -20.55 -5.46 -15.54
N GLY A 155 -20.92 -4.37 -14.84
CA GLY A 155 -21.67 -4.46 -13.57
C GLY A 155 -23.02 -5.18 -13.71
N PRO A 156 -23.57 -5.76 -12.62
CA PRO A 156 -24.82 -6.51 -12.66
C PRO A 156 -25.98 -5.57 -13.01
N GLY A 157 -26.36 -5.53 -14.29
CA GLY A 157 -27.36 -4.62 -14.83
C GLY A 157 -27.30 -4.43 -16.35
N ALA A 158 -26.22 -4.85 -17.01
CA ALA A 158 -26.10 -4.77 -18.47
C ALA A 158 -26.79 -5.96 -19.18
N ALA A 159 -28.08 -6.13 -18.98
CA ALA A 159 -28.95 -6.87 -19.89
C ALA A 159 -30.16 -5.99 -20.23
N THR A 160 -30.29 -5.65 -21.52
CA THR A 160 -31.42 -4.98 -22.18
C THR A 160 -31.57 -3.46 -21.99
N ALA A 161 -30.89 -2.67 -22.83
CA ALA A 161 -31.42 -1.38 -23.30
C ALA A 161 -30.83 -1.04 -24.68
N GLY A 162 -31.71 -0.91 -25.68
CA GLY A 162 -31.39 -0.56 -27.07
C GLY A 162 -30.93 0.90 -27.25
N PRO A 163 -30.64 1.32 -28.50
CA PRO A 163 -29.88 2.53 -28.75
C PRO A 163 -30.76 3.78 -28.62
N ALA A 164 -30.48 4.63 -27.64
CA ALA A 164 -31.03 5.97 -27.56
C ALA A 164 -29.91 7.02 -27.48
N THR A 165 -29.90 7.86 -28.52
CA THR A 165 -29.34 9.20 -28.70
C THR A 165 -28.68 9.88 -27.51
N ARG A 166 -27.42 10.28 -27.70
CA ARG A 166 -26.59 11.05 -26.77
C ARG A 166 -27.09 12.50 -26.73
N SER A 167 -27.42 12.99 -25.54
CA SER A 167 -27.44 14.41 -25.22
C SER A 167 -26.73 14.65 -23.89
N ALA A 168 -25.91 15.70 -23.88
CA ALA A 168 -25.10 16.16 -22.77
C ALA A 168 -25.96 16.58 -21.57
N THR A 169 -25.35 16.54 -20.39
CA THR A 169 -25.89 16.93 -19.07
C THR A 169 -26.48 15.77 -18.26
N ARG A 170 -25.60 14.97 -17.63
CA ARG A 170 -25.89 14.27 -16.37
C ARG A 170 -24.65 14.26 -15.48
N LEU A 171 -24.60 15.24 -14.57
CA LEU A 171 -24.14 14.97 -13.21
C LEU A 171 -25.21 14.07 -12.58
N ALA A 172 -25.10 12.77 -12.82
CA ALA A 172 -25.93 11.77 -12.18
C ALA A 172 -24.99 10.78 -11.51
N THR A 173 -25.05 10.79 -10.18
CA THR A 173 -24.54 9.76 -9.28
C THR A 173 -24.95 8.37 -9.77
N SER A 174 -24.04 7.70 -10.47
CA SER A 174 -24.22 6.33 -10.95
C SER A 174 -23.86 5.34 -9.82
N PRO A 175 -24.53 4.19 -9.69
CA PRO A 175 -24.25 3.24 -8.63
C PRO A 175 -22.84 2.65 -8.86
N VAL A 176 -22.03 2.73 -7.80
CA VAL A 176 -20.59 2.51 -7.78
C VAL A 176 -20.24 1.09 -8.25
N SER A 177 -19.72 0.99 -9.47
CA SER A 177 -18.93 -0.14 -9.99
C SER A 177 -17.58 -0.21 -9.26
N ALA A 178 -16.97 -1.40 -9.14
CA ALA A 178 -15.77 -1.72 -8.33
C ALA A 178 -15.03 -0.48 -7.78
N ARG A 179 -15.32 -0.17 -6.51
CA ARG A 179 -15.31 1.19 -5.94
C ARG A 179 -13.93 1.86 -5.93
N GLY A 180 -13.49 2.44 -7.05
CA GLY A 180 -12.29 3.27 -7.15
C GLY A 180 -11.06 2.68 -6.44
N GLY A 181 -10.23 3.56 -5.88
CA GLY A 181 -9.05 3.14 -5.15
C GLY A 181 -7.92 4.16 -5.22
N ILE A 182 -6.69 3.68 -5.15
CA ILE A 182 -5.48 4.50 -5.22
C ILE A 182 -4.66 4.06 -6.42
N ALA A 183 -4.28 5.00 -7.28
CA ALA A 183 -3.17 4.80 -8.21
C ALA A 183 -1.92 5.36 -7.55
N HIS A 184 -1.11 4.48 -6.97
CA HIS A 184 0.05 4.87 -6.18
C HIS A 184 1.20 5.34 -7.08
N ALA A 185 2.13 6.12 -6.51
CA ALA A 185 3.31 6.69 -7.15
C ALA A 185 3.01 7.35 -8.51
N PHE A 186 1.90 8.09 -8.60
CA PHE A 186 1.36 8.52 -9.88
C PHE A 186 2.28 9.52 -10.58
N SER A 187 2.67 9.22 -11.81
CA SER A 187 3.56 10.05 -12.64
C SER A 187 3.07 10.26 -14.08
N GLY A 188 1.77 10.00 -14.33
CA GLY A 188 1.11 10.14 -15.62
C GLY A 188 0.88 11.59 -16.08
N SER A 189 0.16 11.75 -17.19
CA SER A 189 -0.30 13.05 -17.69
C SER A 189 -1.53 13.57 -16.94
N LEU A 190 -1.86 14.85 -17.11
CA LEU A 190 -3.11 15.41 -16.58
C LEU A 190 -4.35 14.68 -17.14
N GLN A 191 -4.32 14.30 -18.43
CA GLN A 191 -5.41 13.55 -19.05
C GLN A 191 -5.55 12.15 -18.45
N GLN A 192 -4.43 11.46 -18.19
CA GLN A 192 -4.43 10.18 -17.51
C GLN A 192 -4.94 10.31 -16.07
N ALA A 193 -4.51 11.36 -15.35
CA ALA A 193 -5.00 11.66 -14.01
C ALA A 193 -6.52 11.88 -13.98
N GLN A 194 -7.05 12.69 -14.90
CA GLN A 194 -8.49 12.92 -15.04
C GLN A 194 -9.26 11.62 -15.30
N ALA A 195 -8.75 10.76 -16.18
CA ALA A 195 -9.38 9.47 -16.46
C ALA A 195 -9.45 8.55 -15.23
N PHE A 196 -8.43 8.56 -14.36
CA PHE A 196 -8.49 7.84 -13.08
C PHE A 196 -9.50 8.48 -12.11
N ILE A 197 -9.52 9.81 -12.02
CA ILE A 197 -10.44 10.56 -11.15
C ILE A 197 -11.91 10.30 -11.54
N GLU A 198 -12.21 10.27 -12.84
CA GLU A 198 -13.54 9.93 -13.36
C GLU A 198 -14.00 8.53 -12.96
N LEU A 199 -13.05 7.60 -12.77
CA LEU A 199 -13.30 6.24 -12.27
C LEU A 199 -13.29 6.15 -10.72
N GLY A 200 -13.24 7.30 -10.02
CA GLY A 200 -13.31 7.39 -8.56
C GLY A 200 -11.99 7.23 -7.82
N PHE A 201 -10.85 7.17 -8.53
CA PHE A 201 -9.54 7.02 -7.91
C PHE A 201 -9.01 8.30 -7.25
N ALA A 202 -8.13 8.13 -6.28
CA ALA A 202 -7.17 9.14 -5.87
C ALA A 202 -5.76 8.75 -6.35
N LEU A 203 -4.87 9.73 -6.45
CA LEU A 203 -3.54 9.61 -7.04
C LEU A 203 -2.49 9.83 -5.95
N GLY A 204 -1.60 8.87 -5.81
CA GLY A 204 -0.52 8.87 -4.84
C GLY A 204 0.62 9.79 -5.23
N PHE A 205 1.06 10.61 -4.28
CA PHE A 205 2.22 11.47 -4.41
C PHE A 205 3.15 11.30 -3.22
N GLY A 206 4.39 10.88 -3.48
CA GLY A 206 5.41 10.67 -2.45
C GLY A 206 6.70 11.47 -2.67
N GLY A 207 7.82 10.87 -2.29
CA GLY A 207 9.15 11.50 -2.29
C GLY A 207 9.55 12.12 -3.64
N ALA A 208 9.10 11.55 -4.76
CA ALA A 208 9.36 12.08 -6.10
C ALA A 208 8.92 13.56 -6.28
N CYS A 209 7.85 14.00 -5.61
CA CYS A 209 7.38 15.39 -5.65
C CYS A 209 8.35 16.38 -5.00
N THR A 210 9.25 15.90 -4.14
CA THR A 210 10.19 16.77 -3.41
C THR A 210 11.31 17.27 -4.31
N PHE A 211 11.65 16.56 -5.39
CA PHE A 211 12.69 16.95 -6.34
C PHE A 211 12.26 18.15 -7.18
N GLU A 212 12.95 19.28 -7.04
CA GLU A 212 12.67 20.50 -7.82
C GLU A 212 12.73 20.28 -9.34
N ALA A 213 13.58 19.37 -9.80
CA ALA A 213 13.71 18.99 -11.21
C ALA A 213 12.47 18.28 -11.76
N ALA A 214 11.62 17.68 -10.92
CA ALA A 214 10.39 16.98 -11.31
C ALA A 214 9.24 17.93 -11.66
N ARG A 215 9.52 18.93 -12.52
CA ARG A 215 8.61 20.06 -12.84
C ARG A 215 7.22 19.61 -13.31
N ARG A 216 7.13 18.56 -14.13
CA ARG A 216 5.85 18.02 -14.62
C ARG A 216 5.01 17.43 -13.49
N LEU A 217 5.63 16.62 -12.63
CA LEU A 217 4.97 16.00 -11.48
C LEU A 217 4.49 17.06 -10.48
N ARG A 218 5.36 18.04 -10.15
CA ARG A 218 5.03 19.14 -9.23
C ARG A 218 3.88 20.00 -9.76
N ARG A 219 3.88 20.33 -11.06
CA ARG A 219 2.75 21.04 -11.70
C ARG A 219 1.46 20.23 -11.64
N LEU A 220 1.52 18.93 -11.91
CA LEU A 220 0.36 18.06 -11.81
C LEU A 220 -0.20 18.03 -10.38
N ALA A 221 0.64 17.76 -9.38
CA ALA A 221 0.24 17.73 -7.97
C ALA A 221 -0.30 19.08 -7.47
N SER A 222 0.08 20.19 -8.09
CA SER A 222 -0.45 21.53 -7.78
C SER A 222 -1.80 21.81 -8.46
N ALA A 223 -2.02 21.28 -9.67
CA ALA A 223 -3.18 21.60 -10.51
C ALA A 223 -4.41 20.70 -10.25
N LEU A 224 -4.20 19.50 -9.70
CA LEU A 224 -5.31 18.56 -9.46
C LEU A 224 -6.26 19.03 -8.35
N PRO A 225 -7.56 18.64 -8.41
CA PRO A 225 -8.52 18.87 -7.32
C PRO A 225 -8.03 18.22 -6.02
N ALA A 226 -8.25 18.86 -4.86
CA ALA A 226 -7.70 18.41 -3.58
C ALA A 226 -8.12 16.98 -3.19
N GLU A 227 -9.37 16.63 -3.49
CA GLU A 227 -9.97 15.32 -3.25
C GLU A 227 -9.33 14.18 -4.07
N ALA A 228 -8.53 14.51 -5.10
CA ALA A 228 -7.84 13.56 -5.94
C ALA A 228 -6.44 13.20 -5.44
N LEU A 229 -5.91 13.85 -4.39
CA LEU A 229 -4.56 13.62 -3.89
C LEU A 229 -4.58 12.75 -2.63
N VAL A 230 -3.67 11.78 -2.60
CA VAL A 230 -3.24 11.09 -1.37
C VAL A 230 -1.72 11.20 -1.25
N LEU A 231 -1.22 11.04 -0.04
CA LEU A 231 0.22 11.07 0.24
C LEU A 231 0.71 9.70 0.66
N GLU A 232 1.91 9.38 0.22
CA GLU A 232 2.58 8.13 0.55
C GLU A 232 4.08 8.34 0.71
N THR A 233 4.73 7.42 1.41
CA THR A 233 6.19 7.33 1.38
C THR A 233 6.68 6.35 0.33
N ASP A 234 5.95 5.25 0.10
CA ASP A 234 6.44 4.06 -0.59
C ASP A 234 7.75 3.52 0.04
N ALA A 235 7.95 3.76 1.34
CA ALA A 235 9.14 3.32 2.05
C ALA A 235 9.28 1.80 2.06
N PRO A 236 10.49 1.23 1.90
CA PRO A 236 11.80 1.91 1.94
C PRO A 236 12.23 2.56 0.63
N ASP A 237 11.45 2.42 -0.44
CA ASP A 237 11.72 2.96 -1.76
C ASP A 237 11.33 4.45 -1.89
N MET A 238 11.51 4.97 -3.11
CA MET A 238 11.17 6.35 -3.49
C MET A 238 11.66 7.43 -2.51
N PRO A 239 12.96 7.46 -2.17
CA PRO A 239 13.50 8.40 -1.19
C PRO A 239 13.21 9.85 -1.62
N PRO A 240 12.79 10.72 -0.69
CA PRO A 240 12.69 12.15 -0.95
C PRO A 240 14.07 12.76 -1.24
N GLN A 241 14.08 13.97 -1.81
CA GLN A 241 15.28 14.65 -2.30
C GLN A 241 16.39 14.76 -1.24
N TRP A 242 16.03 14.94 0.03
CA TRP A 242 17.01 15.06 1.13
C TRP A 242 17.61 13.74 1.58
N LEU A 243 17.04 12.59 1.20
CA LEU A 243 17.63 11.27 1.43
C LEU A 243 18.31 10.72 0.16
N TYR A 244 18.07 11.32 -0.99
CA TYR A 244 18.54 10.80 -2.27
C TYR A 244 20.07 10.91 -2.43
N THR A 245 20.72 9.78 -2.62
CA THR A 245 22.14 9.70 -3.00
C THR A 245 22.24 9.74 -4.52
N PRO A 246 22.89 10.72 -5.17
CA PRO A 246 22.97 10.80 -6.63
C PRO A 246 23.61 9.56 -7.28
N ALA A 247 23.19 9.24 -8.52
CA ALA A 247 23.67 8.07 -9.25
C ALA A 247 25.21 8.02 -9.39
N ALA A 248 25.86 9.17 -9.61
CA ALA A 248 27.31 9.26 -9.66
C ALA A 248 27.96 8.85 -8.33
N ALA A 249 27.42 9.30 -7.20
CA ALA A 249 27.92 8.93 -5.88
C ALA A 249 27.71 7.43 -5.59
N ARG A 250 26.57 6.87 -6.01
CA ARG A 250 26.32 5.41 -5.91
C ARG A 250 27.28 4.60 -6.78
N ALA A 251 27.58 5.08 -7.99
CA ALA A 251 28.60 4.47 -8.85
C ALA A 251 30.00 4.52 -8.22
N SER A 252 30.25 5.47 -7.30
CA SER A 252 31.47 5.56 -6.50
C SER A 252 31.38 4.84 -5.14
N GLY A 253 30.36 4.02 -4.91
CA GLY A 253 30.23 3.17 -3.71
C GLY A 253 29.43 3.76 -2.56
N ALA A 254 28.82 4.95 -2.70
CA ALA A 254 27.94 5.50 -1.67
C ALA A 254 26.59 4.75 -1.65
N SER A 255 26.09 4.41 -0.45
CA SER A 255 24.79 3.77 -0.28
C SER A 255 23.63 4.77 -0.38
N GLN A 256 22.48 4.28 -0.83
CA GLN A 256 21.20 5.01 -0.74
C GLN A 256 20.61 4.80 0.65
N ALA A 257 20.30 5.88 1.38
CA ALA A 257 19.56 5.76 2.63
C ALA A 257 18.12 5.29 2.35
N PRO A 258 17.56 4.37 3.15
CA PRO A 258 16.19 3.92 2.98
C PRO A 258 15.24 5.06 3.32
N ASN A 259 14.14 5.16 2.59
CA ASN A 259 13.02 5.99 2.98
C ASN A 259 12.30 5.35 4.17
N THR A 260 11.53 6.12 4.93
CA THR A 260 10.75 5.59 6.05
C THR A 260 9.42 6.34 6.18
N PRO A 261 8.38 5.76 6.81
CA PRO A 261 7.12 6.45 7.06
C PRO A 261 7.28 7.76 7.86
N THR A 262 8.40 7.96 8.57
CA THR A 262 8.70 9.23 9.27
C THR A 262 8.84 10.42 8.34
N GLU A 263 9.11 10.19 7.05
CA GLU A 263 9.33 11.26 6.06
C GLU A 263 8.03 11.87 5.53
N LEU A 264 6.88 11.21 5.75
CA LEU A 264 5.58 11.63 5.22
C LEU A 264 5.22 13.08 5.58
N PRO A 265 5.39 13.57 6.83
CA PRO A 265 5.08 14.96 7.16
C PRO A 265 5.95 15.97 6.40
N ARG A 266 7.22 15.65 6.13
CA ARG A 266 8.14 16.52 5.40
C ARG A 266 7.88 16.49 3.88
N ILE A 267 7.49 15.33 3.35
CA ILE A 267 6.96 15.20 1.98
C ILE A 267 5.68 16.04 1.86
N GLY A 268 4.76 15.90 2.81
CA GLY A 268 3.53 16.66 2.90
C GLY A 268 3.77 18.17 2.96
N ALA A 269 4.74 18.64 3.75
CA ALA A 269 5.13 20.06 3.79
C ALA A 269 5.56 20.59 2.42
N THR A 270 6.26 19.78 1.62
CA THR A 270 6.66 20.17 0.26
C THR A 270 5.44 20.33 -0.65
N LEU A 271 4.49 19.40 -0.59
CA LEU A 271 3.25 19.49 -1.37
C LEU A 271 2.34 20.63 -0.88
N ALA A 272 2.34 20.92 0.43
CA ALA A 272 1.56 22.00 1.01
C ALA A 272 2.05 23.35 0.48
N ALA A 273 3.37 23.56 0.49
CA ALA A 273 4.00 24.74 -0.08
C ALA A 273 3.70 24.90 -1.58
N LEU A 274 3.75 23.80 -2.36
CA LEU A 274 3.38 23.81 -3.78
C LEU A 274 1.94 24.27 -4.04
N ARG A 275 1.03 23.99 -3.11
CA ARG A 275 -0.40 24.31 -3.22
C ARG A 275 -0.79 25.60 -2.49
N GLY A 276 0.15 26.29 -1.84
CA GLY A 276 -0.15 27.46 -1.02
C GLY A 276 -1.01 27.15 0.20
N LEU A 277 -0.89 25.94 0.75
CA LEU A 277 -1.62 25.47 1.93
C LEU A 277 -0.67 25.36 3.14
N ASP A 278 -1.22 25.45 4.34
CA ASP A 278 -0.50 24.98 5.51
C ASP A 278 -0.51 23.44 5.58
N CYS A 279 0.40 22.87 6.38
CA CYS A 279 0.55 21.43 6.51
C CYS A 279 -0.69 20.73 7.10
N ALA A 280 -1.41 21.38 8.02
CA ALA A 280 -2.57 20.79 8.67
C ALA A 280 -3.76 20.68 7.71
N ALA A 281 -3.97 21.71 6.89
CA ALA A 281 -4.97 21.75 5.84
C ALA A 281 -4.69 20.67 4.78
N LEU A 282 -3.44 20.54 4.32
CA LEU A 282 -3.09 19.48 3.37
C LEU A 282 -3.31 18.09 4.00
N ALA A 283 -2.85 17.88 5.23
CA ALA A 283 -3.00 16.61 5.93
C ALA A 283 -4.48 16.22 6.06
N ALA A 284 -5.36 17.17 6.40
CA ALA A 284 -6.80 16.95 6.48
C ALA A 284 -7.39 16.59 5.11
N GLN A 285 -7.03 17.31 4.04
CA GLN A 285 -7.50 17.05 2.68
C GLN A 285 -7.10 15.66 2.19
N THR A 286 -5.81 15.31 2.26
CA THR A 286 -5.31 14.03 1.74
C THR A 286 -5.82 12.86 2.57
N SER A 287 -5.93 13.02 3.90
CA SER A 287 -6.48 11.99 4.78
C SER A 287 -7.99 11.78 4.57
N ALA A 288 -8.74 12.83 4.19
CA ALA A 288 -10.12 12.69 3.76
C ALA A 288 -10.23 11.95 2.41
N SER A 289 -9.34 12.27 1.46
CA SER A 289 -9.25 11.56 0.17
C SER A 289 -8.97 10.07 0.36
N VAL A 290 -8.01 9.70 1.22
CA VAL A 290 -7.71 8.30 1.54
C VAL A 290 -8.95 7.60 2.11
N ARG A 291 -9.63 8.20 3.11
CA ARG A 291 -10.85 7.61 3.70
C ARG A 291 -12.02 7.52 2.71
N ARG A 292 -12.08 8.40 1.71
CA ARG A 292 -13.08 8.33 0.62
C ARG A 292 -12.85 7.11 -0.27
N VAL A 293 -11.61 6.86 -0.68
CA VAL A 293 -11.28 5.77 -1.62
C VAL A 293 -11.02 4.43 -0.94
N LEU A 294 -10.67 4.44 0.35
CA LEU A 294 -10.50 3.26 1.22
C LEU A 294 -11.45 3.36 2.43
N PRO A 295 -12.77 3.16 2.25
CA PRO A 295 -13.79 3.49 3.25
C PRO A 295 -13.67 2.73 4.58
N ARG A 296 -13.02 1.56 4.60
CA ARG A 296 -12.77 0.81 5.83
C ARG A 296 -11.84 1.56 6.80
N LEU A 297 -10.95 2.43 6.29
CA LEU A 297 -10.12 3.32 7.11
C LEU A 297 -10.92 4.36 7.91
N ALA A 298 -12.16 4.68 7.52
CA ALA A 298 -13.01 5.58 8.29
C ALA A 298 -13.55 4.92 9.58
N VAL A 299 -13.62 3.58 9.60
CA VAL A 299 -14.16 2.80 10.73
C VAL A 299 -13.04 2.27 11.62
N LEU A 300 -11.81 2.18 11.11
CA LEU A 300 -10.63 1.88 11.90
C LEU A 300 -10.42 3.00 12.92
N ARG A 301 -10.76 2.71 14.18
CA ARG A 301 -10.44 3.61 15.28
C ARG A 301 -8.93 3.56 15.48
N PRO A 302 -8.25 4.71 15.63
CA PRO A 302 -6.86 4.69 16.06
C PRO A 302 -6.82 3.93 17.39
N ASN A 303 -6.05 2.85 17.45
CA ASN A 303 -5.71 2.22 18.72
C ASN A 303 -5.10 3.31 19.60
N SER A 304 -5.87 3.79 20.59
CA SER A 304 -5.30 4.34 21.80
C SER A 304 -4.29 3.30 22.28
N GLY A 305 -3.02 3.71 22.41
CA GLY A 305 -1.88 2.84 22.72
C GLY A 305 -2.12 1.90 23.90
N PRO A 306 -1.20 0.95 24.13
CA PRO A 306 -1.51 -0.37 24.69
C PRO A 306 -2.36 -0.26 25.96
N ALA A 307 -3.60 -0.73 25.88
CA ALA A 307 -4.28 -1.20 27.07
C ALA A 307 -3.39 -2.31 27.64
N ALA A 308 -2.87 -2.06 28.84
CA ALA A 308 -1.99 -2.97 29.56
C ALA A 308 -2.46 -4.41 29.44
N LEU A 309 -1.59 -5.30 28.94
CA LEU A 309 -1.61 -6.71 29.26
C LEU A 309 -1.31 -6.85 30.76
N ALA A 310 -2.28 -6.49 31.60
CA ALA A 310 -2.27 -6.72 33.04
C ALA A 310 -3.40 -7.68 33.36
N SER A 311 -3.13 -8.98 33.18
CA SER A 311 -3.63 -10.09 34.03
C SER A 311 -3.43 -11.44 33.32
N ALA A 312 -2.18 -11.91 33.28
CA ALA A 312 -1.95 -13.35 33.34
C ALA A 312 -1.89 -13.75 34.83
N PRO A 313 -2.58 -14.81 35.27
CA PRO A 313 -2.55 -15.24 36.66
C PRO A 313 -1.14 -15.74 37.02
N THR A 314 -0.61 -15.24 38.13
CA THR A 314 0.63 -15.67 38.76
C THR A 314 0.61 -17.19 38.96
N PRO A 315 1.61 -17.96 38.48
CA PRO A 315 1.71 -19.36 38.86
C PRO A 315 2.10 -19.46 40.33
N THR A 316 1.27 -20.15 41.10
CA THR A 316 1.51 -20.56 42.49
C THR A 316 2.82 -21.36 42.61
N PRO A 317 3.67 -21.10 43.63
CA PRO A 317 4.86 -21.90 43.85
C PRO A 317 4.51 -23.26 44.48
N THR A 318 4.91 -24.34 43.83
CA THR A 318 4.86 -25.72 44.36
C THR A 318 5.87 -25.88 45.50
N PRO A 319 5.54 -26.55 46.62
CA PRO A 319 6.45 -26.69 47.75
C PRO A 319 7.54 -27.74 47.50
N ALA A 320 8.70 -27.47 48.10
CA ALA A 320 9.88 -28.32 48.09
C ALA A 320 9.66 -29.67 48.79
N MET A 321 10.20 -30.74 48.21
CA MET A 321 10.49 -31.98 48.92
C MET A 321 11.85 -32.55 48.50
N GLY A 322 12.69 -32.84 49.50
CA GLY A 322 13.47 -34.07 49.56
C GLY A 322 14.90 -34.04 49.01
N GLN A 323 15.86 -34.06 49.92
CA GLN A 323 17.30 -34.22 49.68
C GLN A 323 17.73 -35.65 49.28
N LEU A 324 18.72 -35.71 48.37
CA LEU A 324 19.96 -36.55 48.34
C LEU A 324 19.85 -38.09 48.11
N PRO A 325 20.94 -38.80 47.68
CA PRO A 325 22.35 -38.37 47.60
C PRO A 325 23.11 -38.64 46.28
N GLN A 326 24.37 -38.19 46.32
CA GLN A 326 25.40 -38.06 45.29
C GLN A 326 25.95 -39.39 44.73
N SER A 327 26.45 -39.34 43.49
CA SER A 327 27.65 -40.08 43.07
C SER A 327 28.39 -39.39 41.91
N SER A 328 29.70 -39.58 41.94
CA SER A 328 30.84 -38.88 41.35
C SER A 328 31.15 -39.08 39.86
N THR A 329 32.18 -38.32 39.39
CA THR A 329 33.05 -38.47 38.18
C THR A 329 32.48 -37.91 36.86
N SER A 330 33.20 -37.29 35.92
CA SER A 330 34.60 -36.84 35.73
C SER A 330 34.68 -36.17 34.34
N ALA A 331 35.58 -35.19 34.19
CA ALA A 331 36.26 -34.75 32.95
C ALA A 331 35.52 -33.92 31.85
N ALA A 332 36.04 -32.71 31.62
CA ALA A 332 36.11 -31.98 30.34
C ALA A 332 37.15 -32.68 29.40
N PRO A 333 37.32 -32.37 28.09
CA PRO A 333 37.33 -31.06 27.39
C PRO A 333 36.39 -31.05 26.14
N GLY A 334 36.02 -29.95 25.48
CA GLY A 334 36.79 -28.88 24.86
C GLY A 334 36.79 -29.05 23.33
N VAL A 335 36.83 -27.91 22.61
CA VAL A 335 37.22 -27.73 21.19
C VAL A 335 36.07 -27.66 20.16
N ALA A 336 35.95 -26.46 19.58
CA ALA A 336 35.29 -26.11 18.33
C ALA A 336 36.07 -26.63 17.12
N PRO A 337 35.47 -26.58 15.92
CA PRO A 337 35.77 -25.45 15.03
C PRO A 337 34.54 -24.71 14.53
#